data_AF-A0A953YR45-F1
#
_entry.id   AF-A0A953YR45-F1
#
_cell.length_a   1.000
_cell.length_b   1.000
_cell.length_c   1.000
_cell.angle_alpha   90.00
_cell.angle_beta   90.00
_cell.angle_gamma   90.00
#
_symmetry.space_group_name_H-M   'P 1'
#
loop_
_entity.id
_entity.type
_entity.pdbx_description
1 polymer ?
#
loop_
_entity_poly.entity_id
_entity_poly.type
_entity_poly.pdbx_seq_one_letter_code
_entity_poly.pdbx_strand_id
1 'polypeptide(L)'
;SALLEVAEQRIDEKIEELHQLRDELEGLLADLSGQQDEQMASLVRIYETMRPGDAATIFNGLDMPVLLDVLQQMSERRSAPILAAMEPERARQVTAELALRRELPELPE
;
A
#
# COMPACT_ATOMS: atom_id res chain seq x y z
N SER A 1 -47.70 13.79 18.70
CA SER A 1 -47.69 14.30 20.10
C SER A 1 -46.30 14.86 20.37
N ALA A 2 -46.16 15.83 21.26
CA ALA A 2 -44.86 16.47 21.55
C ALA A 2 -43.75 15.46 21.93
N LEU A 3 -44.11 14.31 22.51
CA LEU A 3 -43.16 13.23 22.83
C LEU A 3 -42.58 12.52 21.59
N LEU A 4 -43.37 12.39 20.51
CA LEU A 4 -42.90 11.78 19.27
C LEU A 4 -41.93 12.71 18.55
N GLU A 5 -42.24 14.00 18.51
CA GLU A 5 -41.43 15.05 17.88
C GLU A 5 -40.05 15.18 18.58
N VAL A 6 -40.02 15.14 19.91
CA VAL A 6 -38.76 15.10 20.67
C VAL A 6 -37.96 13.80 20.42
N ALA A 7 -38.65 12.67 20.21
CA ALA A 7 -37.97 11.41 19.89
C ALA A 7 -37.38 11.41 18.48
N GLU A 8 -38.10 11.94 17.49
CA GLU A 8 -37.63 12.15 16.11
C GLU A 8 -36.40 13.07 16.10
N GLN A 9 -36.47 14.20 16.80
CA GLN A 9 -35.34 15.14 16.88
C GLN A 9 -34.08 14.51 17.49
N ARG A 10 -34.22 13.69 18.55
CA ARG A 10 -33.08 12.97 19.14
C ARG A 10 -32.50 11.91 18.20
N ILE A 11 -33.31 11.33 17.31
CA ILE A 11 -32.83 10.37 16.31
C ILE A 11 -32.03 11.13 15.24
N ASP A 12 -32.55 12.25 14.75
CA ASP A 12 -31.86 13.08 13.75
C ASP A 12 -30.52 13.59 14.29
N GLU A 13 -30.49 14.07 15.53
CA GLU A 13 -29.23 14.45 16.22
C GLU A 13 -28.24 13.29 16.28
N LYS A 14 -28.72 12.06 16.54
CA LYS A 14 -27.85 10.88 16.61
C LYS A 14 -27.34 10.46 15.24
N ILE A 15 -28.14 10.62 14.19
CA ILE A 15 -27.74 10.36 12.81
C ILE A 15 -26.67 11.35 12.37
N GLU A 16 -26.83 12.64 12.69
CA GLU A 16 -25.83 13.69 12.43
C GLU A 16 -24.49 13.36 13.11
N GLU A 17 -24.53 12.97 14.40
CA GLU A 17 -23.33 12.56 15.15
C GLU A 17 -22.64 11.34 14.52
N LEU A 18 -23.41 10.35 14.04
CA LEU A 18 -22.87 9.17 13.36
C LEU A 18 -22.23 9.52 12.01
N HIS A 19 -22.82 10.45 11.26
CA HIS A 19 -22.22 10.94 10.01
C HIS A 19 -20.91 11.66 10.26
N GLN A 20 -20.85 12.54 11.27
CA GLN A 20 -19.62 13.23 11.66
C GLN A 20 -18.51 12.24 12.04
N LEU A 21 -18.85 11.23 12.86
CA LEU A 21 -17.89 10.20 13.25
C LEU A 21 -17.38 9.38 12.06
N ARG A 22 -18.27 9.03 11.11
CA ARG A 22 -17.85 8.34 9.88
C ARG A 22 -16.88 9.21 9.09
N ASP A 23 -17.20 10.48 8.88
CA ASP A 23 -16.37 11.37 8.08
C ASP A 23 -15.00 11.61 8.76
N GLU A 24 -14.95 11.70 10.09
CA GLU A 24 -13.69 11.74 10.86
C GLU A 24 -12.87 10.45 10.69
N LEU A 25 -13.51 9.28 10.74
CA LEU A 25 -12.85 7.99 10.52
C LEU A 25 -12.30 7.86 9.10
N GLU A 26 -13.07 8.27 8.09
CA GLU A 26 -12.63 8.30 6.70
C GLU A 26 -11.40 9.22 6.54
N GLY A 27 -11.41 10.39 7.19
CA GLY A 27 -10.26 11.29 7.23
C GLY A 27 -9.01 10.65 7.87
N LEU A 28 -9.16 10.02 9.03
CA LEU A 28 -8.06 9.34 9.72
C LEU A 28 -7.48 8.17 8.90
N LEU A 29 -8.33 7.40 8.22
CA LEU A 29 -7.91 6.32 7.34
C LEU A 29 -7.12 6.85 6.13
N ALA A 30 -7.59 7.96 5.53
CA ALA A 30 -6.89 8.62 4.43
C ALA A 30 -5.53 9.18 4.85
N ASP A 31 -5.43 9.76 6.04
CA ASP A 31 -4.15 10.25 6.58
C ASP A 31 -3.17 9.09 6.82
N LEU A 32 -3.67 7.99 7.37
CA LEU A 32 -2.87 6.80 7.63
C LEU A 32 -2.38 6.11 6.34
N SER A 33 -3.21 6.04 5.30
CA SER A 33 -2.78 5.51 4.00
C SER A 33 -1.74 6.43 3.35
N GLY A 34 -1.95 7.75 3.38
CA GLY A 34 -0.98 8.72 2.88
C GLY A 34 0.40 8.61 3.56
N GLN A 35 0.44 8.43 4.88
CA GLN A 35 1.71 8.23 5.60
C GLN A 35 2.42 6.93 5.23
N GLN A 36 1.68 5.86 4.94
CA GLN A 36 2.25 4.59 4.51
C GLN A 36 2.81 4.71 3.08
N ASP A 37 2.10 5.38 2.19
CA ASP A 37 2.54 5.64 0.82
C ASP A 37 3.83 6.48 0.80
N GLU A 38 3.92 7.51 1.64
CA GLU A 38 5.13 8.33 1.76
C GLU A 38 6.34 7.53 2.26
N GLN A 39 6.12 6.64 3.24
CA GLN A 39 7.15 5.75 3.76
C GLN A 39 7.63 4.77 2.69
N MET A 40 6.70 4.14 1.96
CA MET A 40 7.06 3.21 0.90
C MET A 40 7.78 3.93 -0.25
N ALA A 41 7.30 5.11 -0.66
CA ALA A 41 7.96 5.94 -1.66
C ALA A 41 9.39 6.32 -1.23
N SER A 42 9.63 6.50 0.07
CA SER A 42 10.97 6.73 0.60
C SER A 42 11.88 5.50 0.43
N LEU A 43 11.40 4.30 0.76
CA LEU A 43 12.14 3.05 0.55
C LEU A 43 12.47 2.84 -0.92
N VAL A 44 11.49 3.04 -1.81
CA VAL A 44 11.67 2.97 -3.26
C VAL A 44 12.78 3.91 -3.72
N ARG A 45 12.75 5.19 -3.29
CA ARG A 45 13.80 6.17 -3.63
C ARG A 45 15.19 5.74 -3.16
N ILE A 46 15.31 5.17 -1.96
CA ILE A 46 16.59 4.69 -1.42
C ILE A 46 17.15 3.60 -2.33
N TYR A 47 16.37 2.59 -2.67
CA TYR A 47 16.85 1.48 -3.51
C TYR A 47 17.05 1.89 -4.96
N GLU A 48 16.21 2.78 -5.50
CA GLU A 48 16.41 3.30 -6.85
C GLU A 48 17.72 4.09 -6.95
N THR A 49 18.10 4.87 -5.94
CA THR A 49 19.35 5.68 -5.95
C THR A 49 20.60 4.87 -5.67
N MET A 50 20.45 3.65 -5.15
CA MET A 50 21.54 2.74 -4.86
C MET A 50 22.16 2.15 -6.14
N ARG A 51 23.42 1.70 -6.07
CA ARG A 51 24.02 0.94 -7.16
C ARG A 51 23.26 -0.38 -7.34
N PRO A 52 22.98 -0.84 -8.57
CA PRO A 52 22.14 -2.01 -8.78
C PRO A 52 22.59 -3.28 -8.05
N GLY A 53 23.90 -3.55 -8.00
CA GLY A 53 24.44 -4.72 -7.29
C GLY A 53 24.29 -4.65 -5.76
N ASP A 54 24.39 -3.46 -5.17
CA ASP A 54 24.20 -3.29 -3.72
C ASP A 54 22.72 -3.51 -3.38
N ALA A 55 21.80 -2.94 -4.17
CA ALA A 55 20.36 -3.14 -3.99
C ALA A 55 19.96 -4.61 -4.18
N ALA A 56 20.51 -5.27 -5.20
CA ALA A 56 20.30 -6.69 -5.45
C ALA A 56 20.76 -7.57 -4.29
N THR A 57 21.90 -7.24 -3.67
CA THR A 57 22.41 -7.96 -2.49
C THR A 57 21.42 -7.88 -1.32
N ILE A 58 20.82 -6.72 -1.09
CA ILE A 58 19.79 -6.55 -0.04
C ILE A 58 18.51 -7.29 -0.44
N PHE A 59 18.06 -7.15 -1.69
CA PHE A 59 16.83 -7.78 -2.19
C PHE A 59 16.89 -9.31 -2.16
N ASN A 60 18.07 -9.91 -2.32
CA ASN A 60 18.25 -11.35 -2.18
C ASN A 60 17.92 -11.84 -0.76
N GLY A 61 18.18 -11.03 0.27
CA GLY A 61 17.90 -11.35 1.67
C GLY A 61 16.57 -10.83 2.20
N LEU A 62 15.82 -10.05 1.43
CA LEU A 62 14.57 -9.44 1.88
C LEU A 62 13.41 -10.43 1.79
N ASP A 63 12.47 -10.36 2.73
CA ASP A 63 11.24 -11.15 2.67
C ASP A 63 10.45 -10.88 1.39
N MET A 64 9.90 -11.95 0.80
CA MET A 64 9.27 -11.87 -0.52
C MET A 64 8.13 -10.83 -0.59
N PRO A 65 7.20 -10.73 0.37
CA PRO A 65 6.14 -9.72 0.32
C PRO A 65 6.69 -8.29 0.24
N VAL A 66 7.65 -7.95 1.10
CA VAL A 66 8.28 -6.61 1.14
C VAL A 66 9.01 -6.30 -0.16
N LEU A 67 9.74 -7.28 -0.69
CA LEU A 67 10.44 -7.15 -1.97
C LEU A 67 9.48 -6.85 -3.13
N LEU A 68 8.35 -7.56 -3.18
CA LEU A 68 7.35 -7.36 -4.22
C LEU A 68 6.66 -6.00 -4.09
N ASP A 69 6.40 -5.53 -2.88
CA ASP A 69 5.76 -4.22 -2.65
C ASP A 69 6.69 -3.08 -3.09
N VAL A 70 7.97 -3.16 -2.75
CA VAL A 70 8.99 -2.20 -3.22
C VAL A 70 9.13 -2.25 -4.74
N LEU A 71 9.30 -3.44 -5.33
CA LEU A 71 9.53 -3.58 -6.78
C LEU A 71 8.33 -3.13 -7.63
N GLN A 72 7.10 -3.31 -7.15
CA GLN A 72 5.90 -2.86 -7.87
C GLN A 72 5.80 -1.34 -7.96
N GLN A 73 6.32 -0.62 -6.96
CA GLN A 73 6.34 0.84 -6.94
C GLN A 73 7.58 1.43 -7.64
N MET A 74 8.59 0.62 -7.94
CA MET A 74 9.77 1.04 -8.69
C MET A 74 9.47 1.17 -10.18
N SER A 75 10.14 2.14 -10.83
CA SER A 75 10.10 2.22 -12.29
C SER A 75 10.84 1.04 -12.93
N GLU A 76 10.30 0.49 -14.03
CA GLU A 76 10.91 -0.65 -14.76
C GLU A 76 12.38 -0.39 -15.14
N ARG A 77 12.68 0.85 -15.54
CA ARG A 77 14.04 1.30 -15.88
C ARG A 77 15.02 1.17 -14.70
N ARG A 78 14.55 1.32 -13.47
CA ARG A 78 15.38 1.25 -12.25
C ARG A 78 15.42 -0.15 -11.66
N SER A 79 14.31 -0.88 -11.71
CA SER A 79 14.23 -2.26 -11.20
C SER A 79 14.92 -3.27 -12.12
N ALA A 80 14.89 -3.10 -13.44
CA ALA A 80 15.52 -4.03 -14.39
C ALA A 80 17.01 -4.34 -14.12
N PRO A 81 17.91 -3.34 -13.96
CA PRO A 81 19.32 -3.64 -13.66
C PRO A 81 19.52 -4.23 -12.25
N ILE A 82 18.60 -4.00 -11.30
CA ILE A 82 18.65 -4.61 -9.97
C ILE A 82 18.28 -6.10 -10.08
N LEU A 83 17.17 -6.42 -10.74
CA LEU A 83 16.76 -7.81 -11.03
C LEU A 83 17.86 -8.58 -11.77
N ALA A 84 18.54 -7.94 -12.72
CA ALA A 84 19.66 -8.55 -13.45
C ALA A 84 20.89 -8.84 -12.58
N ALA A 85 21.07 -8.12 -11.47
CA ALA A 85 22.17 -8.29 -10.53
C ALA A 85 21.81 -9.19 -9.33
N MET A 86 20.55 -9.62 -9.21
CA MET A 86 20.10 -10.54 -8.17
C MET A 86 20.58 -11.97 -8.42
N GLU A 87 20.45 -12.82 -7.40
CA GLU A 87 20.66 -14.25 -7.58
C GLU A 87 19.65 -14.81 -8.59
N PRO A 88 20.08 -15.63 -9.57
CA PRO A 88 19.19 -16.06 -10.66
C PRO A 88 17.92 -16.78 -10.19
N GLU A 89 18.02 -17.58 -9.12
CA GLU A 89 16.86 -18.26 -8.55
C GLU A 89 15.90 -17.27 -7.89
N ARG A 90 16.44 -16.28 -7.15
CA ARG A 90 15.61 -15.26 -6.51
C ARG A 90 14.89 -14.40 -7.55
N ALA A 91 15.58 -13.97 -8.60
CA ALA A 91 14.99 -13.18 -9.68
C ALA A 91 13.85 -13.94 -10.40
N ARG A 92 14.00 -15.26 -10.60
CA ARG A 92 12.93 -16.10 -11.13
C ARG A 92 11.71 -16.15 -10.22
N GLN A 93 11.92 -16.37 -8.92
CA GLN A 93 10.83 -16.41 -7.94
C GLN A 93 10.05 -15.10 -7.91
N VAL A 94 10.76 -13.96 -7.82
CA VAL A 94 10.15 -12.63 -7.85
C VAL A 94 9.33 -12.41 -9.12
N THR A 95 9.87 -12.80 -10.27
CA THR A 95 9.17 -12.65 -11.56
C THR A 95 7.89 -13.49 -11.61
N ALA A 96 7.93 -14.72 -11.08
CA ALA A 96 6.76 -15.60 -11.01
C ALA A 96 5.67 -15.02 -10.10
N GLU A 97 6.06 -14.51 -8.92
CA GLU A 97 5.13 -13.88 -7.98
C GLU A 97 4.50 -12.59 -8.54
N LEU A 98 5.30 -11.75 -9.22
CA LEU A 98 4.78 -10.55 -9.89
C LEU A 98 3.78 -10.89 -11.00
N ALA A 99 4.02 -11.98 -11.75
CA ALA A 99 3.07 -12.45 -12.75
C ALA A 99 1.76 -12.93 -12.10
N LEU A 100 1.85 -13.72 -11.03
CA LEU A 100 0.68 -14.20 -10.29
C LEU A 100 -0.15 -13.06 -9.70
N ARG A 101 0.49 -12.05 -9.09
CA ARG A 101 -0.21 -10.87 -8.55
C ARG A 101 -0.97 -10.09 -9.63
N ARG A 102 -0.45 -10.02 -10.85
CA ARG A 102 -1.14 -9.36 -11.99
C ARG A 102 -2.35 -10.15 -12.50
N GLU A 103 -2.39 -11.46 -12.28
CA GLU A 103 -3.51 -12.32 -12.67
C GLU A 103 -4.66 -12.31 -11.64
N LEU A 104 -4.38 -11.96 -10.39
CA LEU A 104 -5.38 -11.87 -9.34
C LEU A 104 -6.20 -10.58 -9.50
N PRO A 105 -7.54 -10.66 -9.70
CA PRO A 105 -8.38 -9.46 -9.74
C PRO A 105 -8.37 -8.79 -8.38
N GLU A 106 -8.11 -7.47 -8.35
CA GLU A 106 -8.27 -6.68 -7.13
C GLU A 106 -9.73 -6.79 -6.66
N LEU A 107 -9.92 -7.33 -5.46
CA LEU A 107 -11.23 -7.30 -4.83
C LEU A 107 -11.52 -5.85 -4.48
N PRO A 108 -12.67 -5.28 -4.88
CA PRO A 108 -13.02 -3.93 -4.46
C PRO A 108 -13.09 -3.88 -2.94
N GLU A 109 -12.35 -2.94 -2.34
CA GLU A 109 -12.48 -2.56 -0.93
C GLU A 109 -13.86 -1.93 -0.63
#